data_AF-A0A942VZJ7-F1
#
_entry.id   AF-A0A942VZJ7-F1
#
_cell.length_a   1.000
_cell.length_b   1.000
_cell.length_c   1.000
_cell.angle_alpha   90.00
_cell.angle_beta   90.00
_cell.angle_gamma   90.00
#
_symmetry.space_group_name_H-M   'P 1'
#
loop_
_entity.id
_entity.type
_entity.pdbx_description
1 polymer ?
#
loop_
_entity_poly.entity_id
_entity_poly.type
_entity_poly.pdbx_seq_one_letter_code
_entity_poly.pdbx_strand_id
1 'polypeptide(L)' 'MGLCEVLTIIFVLCKLFGVVTWSWWIVFLPEIVAVVIYIFTFICCIIGSIKTKKFINKL' A
#
# COMPACT_ATOMS: atom_id res chain seq x y z
N MET A 1 -7.65 2.51 -1.27
CA MET A 1 -8.42 3.48 -2.07
C MET A 1 -9.23 4.33 -1.09
N GLY A 2 -8.87 5.60 -0.94
CA GLY A 2 -9.29 6.48 0.17
C GLY A 2 -8.29 7.63 0.39
N LEU A 3 -7.58 7.67 1.52
CA LEU A 3 -6.69 8.78 1.89
C LEU A 3 -5.31 8.78 1.20
N CYS A 4 -4.71 7.61 0.93
CA CYS A 4 -3.36 7.54 0.36
C CYS A 4 -3.27 8.10 -1.05
N GLU A 5 -4.33 7.95 -1.86
CA GLU A 5 -4.37 8.47 -3.23
C GLU A 5 -4.46 9.99 -3.25
N VAL A 6 -5.32 10.56 -2.40
CA VAL A 6 -5.41 12.01 -2.20
C VAL A 6 -4.07 12.56 -1.70
N LEU A 7 -3.39 11.85 -0.79
CA LEU A 7 -2.07 12.23 -0.30
C LEU A 7 -1.01 12.19 -1.41
N THR A 8 -1.00 11.17 -2.28
CA THR A 8 -0.12 11.12 -3.45
C THR A 8 -0.39 12.28 -4.40
N ILE A 9 -1.65 12.59 -4.69
CA ILE A 9 -2.02 13.71 -5.56
C ILE A 9 -1.55 15.04 -4.96
N ILE A 10 -1.74 15.26 -3.66
CA ILE A 10 -1.25 16.46 -2.96
C ILE A 10 0.29 16.55 -3.04
N PHE A 11 1.01 15.46 -2.82
CA PHE A 11 2.47 15.42 -2.94
C PHE A 11 2.95 15.70 -4.37
N VAL A 12 2.28 15.16 -5.39
CA VAL A 12 2.57 15.40 -6.81
C VAL A 12 2.30 16.87 -7.18
N LEU A 13 1.20 17.44 -6.71
CA LEU A 13 0.88 18.85 -6.91
C LEU A 13 1.93 19.75 -6.20
N CYS A 14 2.31 19.47 -4.96
CA CYS A 14 3.37 20.19 -4.26
C CYS A 14 4.72 20.15 -4.99
N LYS A 15 5.03 19.03 -5.67
CA LYS A 15 6.21 18.90 -6.53
C LYS A 15 6.13 19.78 -7.78
N LEU A 16 4.95 19.82 -8.43
CA LEU A 16 4.67 20.66 -9.60
C LEU A 16 4.70 22.16 -9.28
N PHE A 17 4.19 22.56 -8.11
CA PHE A 17 4.24 23.94 -7.63
C PHE A 17 5.63 24.36 -7.12
N GLY A 18 6.63 23.48 -7.17
CA GLY A 18 8.00 23.81 -6.79
C GLY A 18 8.24 24.00 -5.29
N VAL A 19 7.25 23.68 -4.45
CA VAL A 19 7.34 23.76 -2.98
C VAL A 19 8.34 22.71 -2.44
N VAL A 20 8.55 21.62 -3.17
CA VAL A 20 9.42 20.51 -2.78
C VAL A 20 10.48 20.21 -3.87
N THR A 21 11.75 20.47 -3.59
CA THR A 21 12.87 20.20 -4.53
C THR A 21 13.31 18.73 -4.57
N TRP A 22 12.77 17.87 -3.71
CA TRP A 22 13.24 16.50 -3.44
C TRP A 22 13.01 15.52 -4.60
N SER A 23 13.80 14.45 -4.66
CA SER A 23 13.65 13.40 -5.67
C SER A 23 12.23 12.82 -5.74
N TRP A 24 11.78 12.49 -6.95
CA TRP A 24 10.45 11.93 -7.23
C TRP A 24 10.14 10.66 -6.42
N TRP A 25 11.17 9.93 -6.00
CA TRP A 25 11.05 8.78 -5.10
C TRP A 25 10.40 9.12 -3.74
N ILE A 26 10.66 10.30 -3.18
CA ILE A 26 10.05 10.71 -1.90
C ILE A 26 8.56 11.06 -2.09
N VAL A 27 8.21 11.60 -3.26
CA VAL A 27 6.84 12.01 -3.60
C VAL A 27 5.94 10.79 -3.76
N PHE A 28 6.48 9.70 -4.31
CA PHE A 28 5.78 8.42 -4.47
C PHE A 28 5.91 7.48 -3.27
N LEU A 29 6.75 7.82 -2.28
CA LEU A 29 6.93 7.02 -1.07
C LEU A 29 5.61 6.63 -0.36
N PRO A 30 4.64 7.54 -0.13
CA PRO A 30 3.38 7.16 0.50
C PRO A 30 2.57 6.14 -0.31
N GLU A 31 2.65 6.17 -1.64
CA GLU A 31 1.99 5.18 -2.50
C GLU A 31 2.67 3.81 -2.39
N ILE A 32 4.00 3.77 -2.46
CA ILE A 32 4.79 2.54 -2.36
C ILE A 32 4.54 1.85 -1.02
N VAL A 33 4.55 2.60 0.08
CA VAL A 33 4.28 2.06 1.42
C VAL A 33 2.86 1.48 1.52
N ALA A 34 1.86 2.18 0.98
CA ALA A 34 0.48 1.70 0.98
C ALA A 34 0.33 0.39 0.19
N VAL A 35 0.94 0.30 -0.99
CA VAL A 35 0.92 -0.91 -1.83
C VAL A 35 1.57 -2.09 -1.11
N VAL A 36 2.73 -1.89 -0.47
CA VAL A 36 3.44 -2.95 0.26
C VAL A 36 2.61 -3.48 1.42
N ILE A 37 2.02 -2.60 2.24
CA ILE A 37 1.17 -3.01 3.37
C ILE A 37 -0.03 -3.81 2.86
N TYR A 38 -0.67 -3.34 1.80
CA TYR A 38 -1.83 -4.01 1.23
C TYR A 38 -1.50 -5.43 0.73
N ILE A 39 -0.40 -5.57 -0.01
CA ILE A 39 0.10 -6.88 -0.48
C ILE A 39 0.41 -7.79 0.71
N PHE A 40 1.07 -7.28 1.74
CA PHE A 40 1.43 -8.05 2.92
C PHE A 40 0.19 -8.58 3.65
N THR A 41 -0.79 -7.71 3.91
CA THR A 41 -2.07 -8.11 4.53
C THR A 41 -2.80 -9.15 3.69
N PHE A 42 -2.81 -8.99 2.37
CA PHE A 42 -3.46 -9.93 1.47
C PHE A 42 -2.81 -11.33 1.53
N ILE A 43 -1.48 -11.40 1.51
CA ILE A 43 -0.73 -12.65 1.64
C ILE A 43 -1.01 -13.31 2.99
N CYS A 44 -0.97 -12.55 4.09
CA CYS A 44 -1.31 -13.07 5.42
C CYS A 44 -2.73 -13.65 5.47
N CYS A 45 -3.71 -12.97 4.86
CA CYS A 45 -5.10 -13.42 4.82
C CYS A 45 -5.26 -14.73 4.03
N ILE A 46 -4.58 -14.85 2.88
CA ILE A 46 -4.56 -16.08 2.07
C ILE A 46 -3.96 -17.25 2.87
N ILE A 47 -2.82 -17.05 3.51
CA ILE A 47 -2.15 -18.09 4.30
C ILE A 47 -3.05 -18.56 5.45
N GLY A 48 -3.69 -17.64 6.17
CA GLY A 48 -4.66 -17.96 7.22
C GLY A 48 -5.84 -18.79 6.68
N SER A 49 -6.40 -18.39 5.55
CA SER A 49 -7.54 -19.08 4.90
C SER A 49 -7.17 -20.49 4.44
N ILE A 50 -5.96 -20.69 3.91
CA ILE A 50 -5.46 -22.01 3.51
C ILE A 50 -5.28 -22.91 4.74
N LYS A 51 -4.73 -22.36 5.83
CA LYS A 51 -4.51 -23.11 7.08
C LYS A 51 -5.83 -23.59 7.69
N THR A 52 -6.86 -22.75 7.68
CA THR A 52 -8.20 -23.10 8.16
C THR A 52 -8.89 -24.15 7.27
N LYS A 53 -8.80 -24.03 5.94
CA LYS A 53 -9.35 -25.05 5.01
C LYS A 53 -8.70 -26.42 5.23
N LYS A 54 -7.39 -26.47 5.48
CA LYS A 54 -6.66 -27.72 5.72
C LYS A 54 -7.04 -28.38 7.04
N PHE A 55 -7.41 -27.60 8.06
CA PHE A 55 -7.90 -28.11 9.34
C PHE A 55 -9.32 -28.69 9.22
N ILE A 56 -10.22 -27.99 8.53
CA ILE A 56 -11.62 -28.43 8.34
C ILE A 56 -11.70 -29.70 7.50
N ASN A 57 -10.87 -29.86 6.46
CA ASN A 57 -10.85 -31.07 5.63
C ASN A 57 -10.31 -32.31 6.37
N LYS A 58 -9.60 -32.12 7.48
CA LYS A 58 -9.02 -33.21 8.28
C LYS A 58 -9.95 -33.73 9.38
N LEU A 59 -11.00 -32.97 9.71
CA LEU A 59 -12.08 -33.35 10.63
C LEU A 59 -13.14 -34.17 9.88
#